data_AF-A0A1I0QQU9-F1
#
_entry.id   AF-A0A1I0QQU9-F1
#
_cell.length_a   1.000
_cell.length_b   1.000
_cell.length_c   1.000
_cell.angle_alpha   90.00
_cell.angle_beta   90.00
_cell.angle_gamma   90.00
#
_symmetry.space_group_name_H-M   'P 1'
#
loop_
_entity.id
_entity.type
_entity.pdbx_description
1 polymer ?
#
loop_
_entity_poly.entity_id
_entity_poly.type
_entity_poly.pdbx_seq_one_letter_code
_entity_poly.pdbx_strand_id
1 'polypeptide(L)'
;MATIRIRDWTKQRLEELQEEESHSSHDSVIKSLLKDHELAQFANAATSSQQPEDADQLPEEKQFDDLTVFDELTNVDNGVLFLWCPNCGKEIAHLSVENPVGIPVYEMECQRCLTRLDQYAIVGIEIGYPIEQRLVDDTLQDDLKACVINYWDRKLEQLATEVTDDDIDLDHLVWQFGQYVHTFDWDWPTDVPVIGIEVGKTYRDEVSGDVLEVLERVTENRNELDSYRIRRYKSDVESPETEILGKESLMPLLFRRSLYIDEDEPEP
;
A
#
# COMPACT_ATOMS: atom_id res chain seq x y z
N MET A 1 -11.78 12.39 52.27
CA MET A 1 -11.95 11.64 51.01
C MET A 1 -13.13 12.24 50.29
N ALA A 2 -12.86 12.93 49.19
CA ALA A 2 -13.87 13.51 48.31
C ALA A 2 -13.46 13.15 46.87
N THR A 3 -14.28 12.35 46.23
CA THR A 3 -14.24 12.04 44.79
C THR A 3 -14.47 13.33 44.01
N ILE A 4 -13.53 13.71 43.14
CA ILE A 4 -13.72 14.81 42.19
C ILE A 4 -13.94 14.19 40.80
N ARG A 5 -15.08 14.53 40.21
CA ARG A 5 -15.58 14.02 38.93
C ARG A 5 -14.87 14.72 37.77
N ILE A 6 -14.44 13.94 36.78
CA ILE A 6 -13.86 14.38 35.51
C ILE A 6 -14.97 15.04 34.68
N ARG A 7 -15.28 16.32 34.94
CA ARG A 7 -16.20 17.06 34.06
C ARG A 7 -16.02 18.58 33.95
N ASP A 8 -15.04 19.20 34.61
CA ASP A 8 -14.89 20.65 34.58
C ASP A 8 -13.44 21.08 34.30
N TRP A 9 -12.88 20.72 33.15
CA TRP A 9 -11.68 21.40 32.65
C TRP A 9 -12.10 22.50 31.69
N THR A 10 -12.02 23.75 32.15
CA THR A 10 -12.30 24.93 31.35
C THR A 10 -11.17 25.15 30.33
N LYS A 11 -11.57 25.47 29.10
CA LYS A 11 -10.73 25.71 27.90
C LYS A 11 -9.46 26.54 28.16
N GLN A 12 -9.51 27.47 29.10
CA GLN A 12 -8.39 28.32 29.50
C GLN A 12 -7.22 27.56 30.16
N ARG A 13 -7.50 26.43 30.83
CA ARG A 13 -6.48 25.58 31.47
C ARG A 13 -5.81 24.62 30.50
N LEU A 14 -6.50 24.28 29.41
CA LEU A 14 -5.93 23.52 28.29
C LEU A 14 -5.02 24.41 27.44
N GLU A 15 -5.39 25.68 27.25
CA GLU A 15 -4.54 26.66 26.55
C GLU A 15 -3.26 27.01 27.35
N GLU A 16 -3.34 27.09 28.69
CA GLU A 16 -2.14 27.26 29.54
C GLU A 16 -1.19 26.05 29.47
N LEU A 17 -1.71 24.81 29.39
CA LEU A 17 -0.90 23.61 29.18
C LEU A 17 -0.28 23.58 27.77
N GLN A 18 -1.03 24.02 26.76
CA GLN A 18 -0.56 24.11 25.38
C GLN A 18 0.56 25.16 25.20
N GLU A 19 0.51 26.27 25.95
CA GLU A 19 1.59 27.29 25.97
C GLU A 19 2.82 26.81 26.74
N GLU A 20 2.66 26.11 27.87
CA GLU A 20 3.78 25.53 28.64
C GLU A 20 4.47 24.36 27.91
N GLU A 21 3.75 23.60 27.07
CA GLU A 21 4.27 22.45 26.32
C GLU A 21 4.90 22.77 24.96
N SER A 22 4.81 24.02 24.49
CA SER A 22 5.43 24.48 23.22
C SER A 22 6.98 24.38 23.18
N HIS A 23 7.61 23.91 24.26
CA HIS A 23 9.06 23.74 24.38
C HIS A 23 9.52 22.32 24.78
N SER A 24 8.63 21.32 24.80
CA SER A 24 8.99 19.92 25.06
C SER A 24 8.69 19.05 23.84
N SER A 25 9.71 18.34 23.35
CA SER A 25 9.68 17.55 22.11
C SER A 25 8.47 16.60 22.02
N HIS A 26 7.79 16.61 20.86
CA HIS A 26 6.67 15.74 20.47
C HIS A 26 6.82 14.25 20.86
N ASP A 27 8.05 13.73 20.90
CA ASP A 27 8.39 12.36 21.34
C ASP A 27 7.93 12.06 22.79
N SER A 28 7.91 13.06 23.68
CA SER A 28 7.42 12.90 25.06
C SER A 28 5.89 12.88 25.14
N VAL A 29 5.20 13.60 24.24
CA VAL A 29 3.74 13.58 24.14
C VAL A 29 3.27 12.20 23.64
N ILE A 30 3.94 11.66 22.63
CA ILE A 30 3.65 10.31 22.11
C ILE A 30 3.90 9.24 23.17
N LYS A 31 5.01 9.33 23.92
CA LYS A 31 5.27 8.42 25.06
C LYS A 31 4.23 8.53 26.17
N SER A 32 3.69 9.72 26.42
CA SER A 32 2.59 9.90 27.38
C SER A 32 1.30 9.28 26.86
N LEU A 33 0.97 9.48 25.58
CA LEU A 33 -0.22 8.88 24.94
C LEU A 33 -0.14 7.34 24.92
N LEU A 34 1.03 6.77 24.63
CA LEU A 34 1.27 5.32 24.67
C LEU A 34 1.09 4.75 26.09
N LYS A 35 1.58 5.47 27.11
CA LYS A 35 1.43 5.08 28.51
C LYS A 35 -0.02 5.19 28.98
N ASP A 36 -0.74 6.22 28.55
CA ASP A 36 -2.16 6.39 28.84
C ASP A 36 -3.01 5.32 28.14
N HIS A 37 -2.59 4.85 26.96
CA HIS A 37 -3.20 3.73 26.24
C HIS A 37 -2.95 2.37 26.93
N GLU A 38 -1.73 2.07 27.39
CA GLU A 38 -1.49 0.88 28.22
C GLU A 38 -2.42 0.89 29.44
N LEU A 39 -2.50 2.02 30.13
CA LEU A 39 -3.38 2.17 31.30
C LEU A 39 -4.87 2.04 30.95
N ALA A 40 -5.30 2.52 29.78
CA ALA A 40 -6.69 2.39 29.30
C ALA A 40 -7.03 0.95 28.88
N GLN A 41 -6.10 0.23 28.24
CA GLN A 41 -6.28 -1.19 27.91
C GLN A 41 -6.35 -2.07 29.17
N PHE A 42 -5.49 -1.79 30.17
CA PHE A 42 -5.58 -2.46 31.47
C PHE A 42 -6.87 -2.12 32.23
N ALA A 43 -7.46 -0.93 32.03
CA ALA A 43 -8.75 -0.56 32.60
C ALA A 43 -9.94 -1.19 31.85
N ASN A 44 -9.87 -1.31 30.51
CA ASN A 44 -10.91 -1.90 29.68
C ASN A 44 -10.94 -3.44 29.73
N ALA A 45 -9.82 -4.10 30.06
CA ALA A 45 -9.81 -5.54 30.36
C ALA A 45 -10.67 -5.92 31.58
N ALA A 46 -11.02 -4.96 32.43
CA ALA A 46 -11.88 -5.17 33.61
C ALA A 46 -13.38 -4.92 33.34
N THR A 47 -13.77 -4.40 32.17
CA THR A 47 -15.18 -4.08 31.89
C THR A 47 -15.55 -4.42 30.46
N SER A 48 -15.86 -5.69 30.21
CA SER A 48 -16.56 -6.09 28.99
C SER A 48 -17.98 -5.50 29.01
N SER A 49 -18.34 -4.70 28.00
CA SER A 49 -19.63 -4.75 27.27
C SER A 49 -19.91 -3.45 26.49
N GLN A 50 -20.33 -3.64 25.24
CA GLN A 50 -21.05 -2.73 24.33
C GLN A 50 -20.23 -1.76 23.48
N GLN A 51 -19.96 -2.21 22.26
CA GLN A 51 -19.55 -1.43 21.09
C GLN A 51 -20.84 -0.92 20.39
N PRO A 52 -20.97 0.36 19.99
CA PRO A 52 -22.06 0.81 19.14
C PRO A 52 -21.79 0.42 17.68
N GLU A 53 -22.82 -0.12 17.04
CA GLU A 53 -22.92 -0.41 15.60
C GLU A 53 -23.08 0.92 14.83
N ASP A 54 -22.04 1.35 14.12
CA ASP A 54 -22.07 2.20 12.91
C ASP A 54 -20.62 2.56 12.52
N ALA A 55 -19.83 1.54 12.20
CA ALA A 55 -18.57 1.73 11.47
C ALA A 55 -18.85 1.34 10.02
N ASP A 56 -18.69 2.28 9.09
CA ASP A 56 -18.53 1.95 7.68
C ASP A 56 -17.46 0.86 7.61
N GLN A 57 -17.89 -0.34 7.20
CA GLN A 57 -17.06 -1.53 7.23
C GLN A 57 -15.86 -1.29 6.33
N LEU A 58 -14.67 -1.17 6.92
CA LEU A 58 -13.43 -1.46 6.21
C LEU A 58 -13.65 -2.82 5.52
N PRO A 59 -13.26 -2.98 4.23
CA PRO A 59 -13.47 -4.24 3.54
C PRO A 59 -12.86 -5.38 4.38
N GLU A 60 -13.65 -6.41 4.66
CA GLU A 60 -13.34 -7.54 5.57
C GLU A 60 -12.12 -8.40 5.13
N GLU A 61 -11.33 -7.93 4.15
CA GLU A 61 -10.26 -8.65 3.45
C GLU A 61 -8.93 -7.86 3.43
N LYS A 62 -8.65 -7.09 4.48
CA LYS A 62 -7.29 -6.56 4.68
C LYS A 62 -6.39 -7.64 5.28
N GLN A 63 -5.21 -7.86 4.70
CA GLN A 63 -4.22 -8.79 5.26
C GLN A 63 -3.69 -8.31 6.62
N PHE A 64 -3.73 -7.00 6.85
CA PHE A 64 -3.25 -6.35 8.06
C PHE A 64 -4.30 -5.34 8.54
N ASP A 65 -4.68 -5.44 9.81
CA ASP A 65 -5.66 -4.53 10.40
C ASP A 65 -5.06 -3.13 10.64
N ASP A 66 -3.77 -3.07 11.00
CA ASP A 66 -3.07 -1.85 11.42
C ASP A 66 -2.17 -1.22 10.33
N LEU A 67 -2.18 -1.79 9.12
CA LEU A 67 -1.46 -1.27 7.94
C LEU A 67 -2.48 -0.94 6.87
N THR A 68 -2.54 0.34 6.49
CA THR A 68 -3.48 0.82 5.49
C THR A 68 -2.76 1.67 4.46
N VAL A 69 -2.93 1.35 3.17
CA VAL A 69 -2.49 2.27 2.10
C VAL A 69 -3.27 3.56 2.26
N PHE A 70 -2.57 4.69 2.21
CA PHE A 70 -3.09 6.01 2.53
C PHE A 70 -4.35 6.40 1.72
N ASP A 71 -4.51 5.85 0.53
CA ASP A 71 -5.70 6.03 -0.32
C ASP A 71 -6.98 5.41 0.24
N GLU A 72 -6.87 4.32 1.00
CA GLU A 72 -8.02 3.65 1.63
C GLU A 72 -8.31 4.19 3.03
N LEU A 73 -7.56 5.19 3.46
CA LEU A 73 -7.62 5.67 4.83
C LEU A 73 -8.81 6.60 5.02
N THR A 74 -9.91 6.05 5.53
CA THR A 74 -11.14 6.79 5.85
C THR A 74 -11.26 7.13 7.34
N ASN A 75 -10.76 6.24 8.19
CA ASN A 75 -10.72 6.39 9.63
C ASN A 75 -9.38 5.92 10.16
N VAL A 76 -8.89 6.58 11.19
CA VAL A 76 -7.64 6.26 11.88
C VAL A 76 -7.95 6.00 13.33
N ASP A 77 -7.51 4.85 13.85
CA ASP A 77 -7.64 4.54 15.26
C ASP A 77 -6.83 5.54 16.09
N ASN A 78 -7.46 6.06 17.14
CA ASN A 78 -6.90 7.09 18.03
C ASN A 78 -6.48 8.40 17.34
N GLY A 79 -6.81 8.60 16.05
CA GLY A 79 -6.48 9.80 15.28
C GLY A 79 -4.98 10.03 15.09
N VAL A 80 -4.15 9.00 15.23
CA VAL A 80 -2.69 9.08 15.06
C VAL A 80 -2.23 8.00 14.10
N LEU A 81 -1.47 8.40 13.07
CA LEU A 81 -0.88 7.47 12.12
C LEU A 81 0.55 7.87 11.74
N PHE A 82 1.32 6.87 11.33
CA PHE A 82 2.69 7.02 10.88
C PHE A 82 2.75 6.71 9.39
N LEU A 83 3.22 7.65 8.57
CA LEU A 83 3.40 7.43 7.14
C LEU A 83 4.77 6.82 6.85
N TRP A 84 4.79 5.72 6.12
CA TRP A 84 5.98 4.97 5.78
C TRP A 84 6.14 4.81 4.27
N CYS A 85 7.40 4.88 3.83
CA CYS A 85 7.79 4.62 2.46
C CYS A 85 7.99 3.11 2.27
N PRO A 86 7.19 2.44 1.43
CA PRO A 86 7.33 1.01 1.16
C PRO A 86 8.57 0.72 0.29
N ASN A 87 9.12 1.73 -0.40
CA ASN A 87 10.33 1.57 -1.20
C ASN A 87 11.62 1.45 -0.38
N CYS A 88 11.77 2.21 0.70
CA CYS A 88 12.99 2.16 1.51
C CYS A 88 12.76 1.75 2.97
N GLY A 89 11.53 1.43 3.36
CA GLY A 89 11.17 1.03 4.72
C GLY A 89 11.48 2.12 5.74
N LYS A 90 11.23 3.39 5.39
CA LYS A 90 11.50 4.53 6.27
C LYS A 90 10.28 5.38 6.48
N GLU A 91 10.16 5.82 7.73
CA GLU A 91 9.17 6.77 8.15
C GLU A 91 9.35 8.10 7.40
N ILE A 92 8.22 8.66 6.98
CA ILE A 92 8.13 9.90 6.24
C ILE A 92 7.58 11.01 7.14
N ALA A 93 6.50 10.71 7.87
CA ALA A 93 5.81 11.70 8.70
C ALA A 93 4.95 11.06 9.80
N HIS A 94 4.67 11.85 10.84
CA HIS A 94 3.63 11.57 11.84
C HIS A 94 2.46 12.50 11.60
N LEU A 95 1.25 11.97 11.57
CA LEU A 95 0.04 12.76 11.43
C LEU A 95 -0.89 12.51 12.61
N SER A 96 -1.45 13.62 13.11
CA SER A 96 -2.63 13.58 13.96
C SER A 96 -3.80 14.09 13.13
N VAL A 97 -4.84 13.28 12.99
CA VAL A 97 -5.98 13.53 12.12
C VAL A 97 -7.28 13.40 12.88
N GLU A 98 -8.28 14.17 12.46
CA GLU A 98 -9.66 14.01 12.92
C GLU A 98 -10.41 13.15 11.92
N ASN A 99 -11.21 12.20 12.42
CA ASN A 99 -12.04 11.34 11.57
C ASN A 99 -13.34 12.07 11.16
N PRO A 100 -13.84 11.85 9.93
CA PRO A 100 -13.26 11.03 8.88
C PRO A 100 -12.09 11.74 8.18
N VAL A 101 -11.10 10.96 7.76
CA VAL A 101 -9.97 11.45 6.97
C VAL A 101 -10.40 11.54 5.51
N GLY A 102 -10.23 12.72 4.92
CA GLY A 102 -10.50 12.96 3.50
C GLY A 102 -9.40 13.79 2.88
N ILE A 103 -8.54 13.14 2.10
CA ILE A 103 -7.40 13.79 1.44
C ILE A 103 -7.52 13.55 -0.07
N PRO A 104 -8.17 14.47 -0.80
CA PRO A 104 -8.50 14.23 -2.21
C PRO A 104 -7.28 14.27 -3.14
N VAL A 105 -6.25 15.04 -2.78
CA VAL A 105 -5.00 15.16 -3.55
C VAL A 105 -3.87 15.46 -2.56
N TYR A 106 -2.74 14.78 -2.71
CA TYR A 106 -1.51 15.07 -1.98
C TYR A 106 -0.30 14.89 -2.90
N GLU A 107 0.75 15.65 -2.64
CA GLU A 107 2.05 15.47 -3.27
C GLU A 107 3.07 15.18 -2.18
N MET A 108 3.75 14.04 -2.28
CA MET A 108 4.75 13.65 -1.28
C MET A 108 5.92 12.95 -1.96
N GLU A 109 7.13 13.24 -1.47
CA GLU A 109 8.36 12.60 -1.91
C GLU A 109 9.12 12.09 -0.69
N CYS A 110 9.61 10.85 -0.76
CA CYS A 110 10.45 10.30 0.29
C CYS A 110 11.79 11.03 0.31
N GLN A 111 12.12 11.70 1.41
CA GLN A 111 13.37 12.46 1.54
C GLN A 111 14.65 11.58 1.53
N ARG A 112 14.50 10.25 1.58
CA ARG A 112 15.62 9.32 1.63
C ARG A 112 15.93 8.64 0.31
N CYS A 113 14.93 8.07 -0.36
CA CYS A 113 15.11 7.46 -1.67
C CYS A 113 14.69 8.38 -2.83
N LEU A 114 14.17 9.58 -2.54
CA LEU A 114 13.68 10.57 -3.51
C LEU A 114 12.54 10.05 -4.40
N THR A 115 11.93 8.95 -4.00
CA THR A 115 10.76 8.36 -4.66
C THR A 115 9.56 9.28 -4.45
N ARG A 116 8.90 9.63 -5.55
CA ARG A 116 7.59 10.31 -5.51
C ARG A 116 6.52 9.30 -5.10
N LEU A 117 5.69 9.67 -4.13
CA LEU A 117 4.70 8.82 -3.47
C LEU A 117 3.27 9.37 -3.62
N ASP A 118 3.10 10.35 -4.51
CA ASP A 118 1.90 11.14 -4.74
C ASP A 118 0.71 10.35 -5.29
N GLN A 119 0.91 9.10 -5.73
CA GLN A 119 -0.12 8.33 -6.43
C GLN A 119 -0.30 6.90 -5.89
N TYR A 120 -0.40 6.71 -4.56
CA TYR A 120 -0.93 5.48 -3.91
C TYR A 120 0.05 4.42 -3.37
N ALA A 121 1.23 4.82 -2.89
CA ALA A 121 2.13 3.90 -2.22
C ALA A 121 2.72 4.46 -0.93
N ILE A 122 1.95 5.26 -0.21
CA ILE A 122 2.26 5.56 1.18
C ILE A 122 1.45 4.59 2.03
N VAL A 123 2.11 3.94 2.97
CA VAL A 123 1.42 3.09 3.94
C VAL A 123 1.34 3.85 5.25
N GLY A 124 0.12 4.00 5.75
CA GLY A 124 -0.16 4.41 7.11
C GLY A 124 -0.05 3.20 8.05
N ILE A 125 0.71 3.36 9.12
CA ILE A 125 0.79 2.43 10.23
C ILE A 125 0.01 3.03 11.41
N GLU A 126 -0.96 2.29 11.94
CA GLU A 126 -1.79 2.70 13.08
C GLU A 126 -1.22 2.19 14.42
N ILE A 127 -1.76 2.72 15.52
CA ILE A 127 -1.35 2.34 16.88
C ILE A 127 -1.88 0.93 17.19
N GLY A 128 -1.06 -0.07 16.90
CA GLY A 128 -1.40 -1.49 17.09
C GLY A 128 -0.38 -2.39 16.41
N TYR A 129 0.17 -1.92 15.29
CA TYR A 129 1.19 -2.63 14.54
C TYR A 129 2.50 -2.76 15.35
N PRO A 130 3.12 -3.97 15.41
CA PRO A 130 4.32 -4.23 16.21
C PRO A 130 5.60 -3.69 15.55
N ILE A 131 5.66 -2.38 15.33
CA ILE A 131 6.70 -1.73 14.53
C ILE A 131 8.11 -1.96 15.06
N GLU A 132 8.29 -1.92 16.38
CA GLU A 132 9.60 -2.12 17.01
C GLU A 132 10.14 -3.53 16.74
N GLN A 133 9.29 -4.54 16.86
CA GLN A 133 9.66 -5.92 16.56
C GLN A 133 10.01 -6.07 15.08
N ARG A 134 9.19 -5.52 14.19
CA ARG A 134 9.37 -5.63 12.72
C ARG A 134 10.62 -4.91 12.22
N LEU A 135 11.01 -3.82 12.89
CA LEU A 135 12.29 -3.14 12.64
C LEU A 135 13.49 -3.96 13.13
N VAL A 136 13.37 -4.68 14.24
CA VAL A 136 14.42 -5.55 14.76
C VAL A 136 14.59 -6.80 13.89
N ASP A 137 13.48 -7.35 13.42
CA ASP A 137 13.44 -8.54 12.57
C ASP A 137 13.77 -8.23 11.09
N ASP A 138 13.93 -6.95 10.74
CA ASP A 138 14.17 -6.45 9.37
C ASP A 138 13.08 -6.85 8.35
N THR A 139 11.86 -7.14 8.84
CA THR A 139 10.72 -7.56 7.99
C THR A 139 9.74 -6.44 7.69
N LEU A 140 9.95 -5.23 8.24
CA LEU A 140 9.00 -4.12 8.07
C LEU A 140 8.79 -3.78 6.59
N GLN A 141 9.86 -3.73 5.81
CA GLN A 141 9.75 -3.39 4.40
C GLN A 141 8.92 -4.42 3.63
N ASP A 142 9.03 -5.70 3.97
CA ASP A 142 8.26 -6.77 3.34
C ASP A 142 6.78 -6.66 3.69
N ASP A 143 6.44 -6.35 4.94
CA ASP A 143 5.06 -6.10 5.35
C ASP A 143 4.47 -4.88 4.63
N LEU A 144 5.26 -3.80 4.46
CA LEU A 144 4.85 -2.62 3.69
C LEU A 144 4.60 -2.96 2.21
N LYS A 145 5.48 -3.74 1.58
CA LYS A 145 5.32 -4.21 0.21
C LYS A 145 4.06 -5.07 0.07
N ALA A 146 3.87 -6.04 0.97
CA ALA A 146 2.70 -6.91 1.00
C ALA A 146 1.40 -6.11 1.14
N CYS A 147 1.37 -5.10 2.02
CA CYS A 147 0.23 -4.20 2.18
C CYS A 147 -0.14 -3.48 0.88
N VAL A 148 0.86 -2.99 0.13
CA VAL A 148 0.64 -2.30 -1.15
C VAL A 148 0.16 -3.28 -2.23
N ILE A 149 0.75 -4.47 -2.31
CA ILE A 149 0.34 -5.52 -3.25
C ILE A 149 -1.12 -5.94 -2.98
N ASN A 150 -1.45 -6.20 -1.72
CA ASN A 150 -2.80 -6.60 -1.32
C ASN A 150 -3.84 -5.50 -1.58
N TYR A 151 -3.47 -4.22 -1.45
CA TYR A 151 -4.30 -3.10 -1.88
C TYR A 151 -4.59 -3.14 -3.38
N TRP A 152 -3.57 -3.34 -4.21
CA TRP A 152 -3.75 -3.43 -5.66
C TRP A 152 -4.61 -4.61 -6.08
N ASP A 153 -4.41 -5.78 -5.46
CA ASP A 153 -5.22 -6.97 -5.69
C ASP A 153 -6.71 -6.69 -5.46
N ARG A 154 -7.04 -6.13 -4.29
CA ARG A 154 -8.41 -5.73 -3.96
C ARG A 154 -8.99 -4.71 -4.93
N LYS A 155 -8.20 -3.69 -5.31
CA LYS A 155 -8.67 -2.64 -6.24
C LYS A 155 -8.99 -3.20 -7.61
N LEU A 156 -8.19 -4.13 -8.12
CA LEU A 156 -8.46 -4.80 -9.39
C LEU A 156 -9.70 -5.70 -9.31
N GLU A 157 -9.87 -6.45 -8.21
CA GLU A 157 -11.04 -7.30 -7.99
C GLU A 157 -12.34 -6.49 -7.86
N GLN A 158 -12.30 -5.36 -7.15
CA GLN A 158 -13.41 -4.43 -7.04
C GLN A 158 -13.82 -3.91 -8.43
N LEU A 159 -12.84 -3.42 -9.20
CA LEU A 159 -13.11 -2.95 -10.55
C LEU A 159 -13.66 -4.06 -11.45
N ALA A 160 -13.14 -5.29 -11.33
CA ALA A 160 -13.66 -6.45 -12.08
C ALA A 160 -15.14 -6.74 -11.79
N THR A 161 -15.59 -6.45 -10.58
CA THR A 161 -16.97 -6.69 -10.12
C THR A 161 -17.91 -5.53 -10.48
N GLU A 162 -17.38 -4.31 -10.49
CA GLU A 162 -18.13 -3.07 -10.75
C GLU A 162 -18.26 -2.70 -12.24
N VAL A 163 -17.58 -3.43 -13.15
CA VAL A 163 -17.58 -3.15 -14.59
C VAL A 163 -19.01 -3.09 -15.16
N THR A 164 -19.53 -1.87 -15.31
CA THR A 164 -20.73 -1.60 -16.11
C THR A 164 -20.65 -0.45 -17.10
N ASP A 165 -19.63 0.42 -17.17
CA ASP A 165 -19.54 1.35 -18.33
C ASP A 165 -18.24 2.16 -18.60
N ASP A 166 -17.17 2.12 -17.80
CA ASP A 166 -15.99 3.01 -18.04
C ASP A 166 -14.64 2.27 -18.16
N ASP A 167 -14.29 1.82 -19.37
CA ASP A 167 -12.98 1.22 -19.71
C ASP A 167 -11.77 2.15 -19.45
N ILE A 168 -12.01 3.45 -19.33
CA ILE A 168 -10.95 4.49 -19.22
C ILE A 168 -10.24 4.45 -17.86
N ASP A 169 -10.95 4.09 -16.79
CA ASP A 169 -10.36 4.07 -15.44
C ASP A 169 -9.43 2.86 -15.25
N LEU A 170 -9.79 1.73 -15.88
CA LEU A 170 -9.02 0.49 -15.81
C LEU A 170 -7.65 0.60 -16.46
N ASP A 171 -7.62 1.15 -17.68
CA ASP A 171 -6.38 1.38 -18.43
C ASP A 171 -5.42 2.31 -17.67
N HIS A 172 -5.98 3.34 -17.02
CA HIS A 172 -5.20 4.28 -16.24
C HIS A 172 -4.64 3.63 -14.98
N LEU A 173 -5.44 2.85 -14.25
CA LEU A 173 -5.02 2.16 -13.04
C LEU A 173 -3.88 1.16 -13.33
N VAL A 174 -4.03 0.31 -14.34
CA VAL A 174 -2.98 -0.66 -14.71
C VAL A 174 -1.71 0.07 -15.19
N TRP A 175 -1.86 1.19 -15.90
CA TRP A 175 -0.71 2.03 -16.25
C TRP A 175 -0.02 2.61 -14.99
N GLN A 176 -0.76 3.10 -14.01
CA GLN A 176 -0.21 3.59 -12.73
C GLN A 176 0.56 2.48 -12.00
N PHE A 177 0.02 1.25 -11.99
CA PHE A 177 0.71 0.09 -11.44
C PHE A 177 2.02 -0.21 -12.17
N GLY A 178 2.03 -0.14 -13.51
CA GLY A 178 3.27 -0.24 -14.28
C GLY A 178 4.31 0.82 -13.91
N GLN A 179 3.90 2.05 -13.59
CA GLN A 179 4.83 3.09 -13.13
C GLN A 179 5.51 2.72 -11.82
N TYR A 180 4.85 1.97 -10.94
CA TYR A 180 5.45 1.49 -9.70
C TYR A 180 6.61 0.55 -9.94
N VAL A 181 6.47 -0.40 -10.86
CA VAL A 181 7.56 -1.31 -11.24
C VAL A 181 8.79 -0.55 -11.73
N HIS A 182 8.60 0.55 -12.45
CA HIS A 182 9.73 1.37 -12.94
C HIS A 182 10.30 2.33 -11.89
N THR A 183 9.50 2.71 -10.90
CA THR A 183 9.87 3.72 -9.90
C THR A 183 10.46 3.07 -8.65
N PHE A 184 10.01 1.87 -8.32
CA PHE A 184 10.42 1.13 -7.14
C PHE A 184 11.47 0.11 -7.54
N ASP A 185 12.57 0.09 -6.79
CA ASP A 185 13.67 -0.85 -6.99
C ASP A 185 13.37 -2.12 -6.17
N TRP A 186 12.16 -2.69 -6.35
CA TRP A 186 11.72 -3.86 -5.61
C TRP A 186 12.17 -5.12 -6.32
N ASP A 187 12.86 -5.99 -5.59
CA ASP A 187 12.90 -7.40 -5.95
C ASP A 187 11.49 -7.98 -5.78
N TRP A 188 10.78 -8.11 -6.89
CA TRP A 188 9.40 -8.60 -6.91
C TRP A 188 9.38 -10.11 -6.62
N PRO A 189 8.51 -10.60 -5.71
CA PRO A 189 8.44 -12.03 -5.39
C PRO A 189 8.00 -12.89 -6.58
N THR A 190 8.61 -14.06 -6.75
CA THR A 190 8.28 -14.99 -7.84
C THR A 190 6.93 -15.69 -7.67
N ASP A 191 6.45 -15.78 -6.44
CA ASP A 191 5.19 -16.40 -6.04
C ASP A 191 4.00 -15.43 -6.03
N VAL A 192 4.24 -14.17 -6.42
CA VAL A 192 3.20 -13.14 -6.51
C VAL A 192 3.07 -12.71 -7.97
N PRO A 193 1.84 -12.61 -8.51
CA PRO A 193 1.69 -12.13 -9.87
C PRO A 193 2.29 -10.74 -10.02
N VAL A 194 2.73 -10.39 -11.22
CA VAL A 194 3.32 -9.08 -11.49
C VAL A 194 2.25 -8.04 -11.76
N ILE A 195 2.60 -6.79 -11.52
CA ILE A 195 1.73 -5.62 -11.75
C ILE A 195 2.19 -4.76 -12.93
N GLY A 196 3.27 -5.18 -13.61
CA GLY A 196 3.87 -4.47 -14.72
C GLY A 196 4.92 -5.34 -15.43
N ILE A 197 5.52 -4.80 -16.48
CA ILE A 197 6.48 -5.49 -17.33
C ILE A 197 7.78 -4.69 -17.40
N GLU A 198 8.89 -5.39 -17.22
CA GLU A 198 10.25 -4.90 -17.37
C GLU A 198 11.00 -5.60 -18.50
N VAL A 199 11.88 -4.84 -19.16
CA VAL A 199 12.78 -5.33 -20.19
C VAL A 199 13.86 -6.21 -19.56
N GLY A 200 14.16 -7.33 -20.20
CA GLY A 200 15.17 -8.30 -19.75
C GLY A 200 14.67 -9.28 -18.69
N LYS A 201 13.38 -9.24 -18.36
CA LYS A 201 12.73 -10.22 -17.49
C LYS A 201 11.92 -11.23 -18.31
N THR A 202 11.74 -12.40 -17.72
CA THR A 202 10.92 -13.48 -18.26
C THR A 202 9.70 -13.66 -17.37
N TYR A 203 8.54 -13.84 -17.99
CA TYR A 203 7.26 -14.02 -17.30
C TYR A 203 6.58 -15.29 -17.75
N ARG A 204 5.97 -16.01 -16.81
CA ARG A 204 5.14 -17.18 -17.08
C ARG A 204 3.68 -16.80 -16.92
N ASP A 205 2.87 -17.06 -17.93
CA ASP A 205 1.42 -16.95 -17.83
C ASP A 205 0.85 -18.23 -17.22
N GLU A 206 0.30 -18.14 -16.01
CA GLU A 206 -0.27 -19.28 -15.29
C GLU A 206 -1.47 -19.89 -16.02
N VAL A 207 -2.21 -19.09 -16.80
CA VAL A 207 -3.44 -19.56 -17.47
C VAL A 207 -3.13 -20.37 -18.72
N SER A 208 -2.21 -19.90 -19.56
CA SER A 208 -1.83 -20.59 -20.81
C SER A 208 -0.63 -21.53 -20.63
N GLY A 209 0.21 -21.30 -19.63
CA GLY A 209 1.51 -21.93 -19.48
C GLY A 209 2.59 -21.36 -20.41
N ASP A 210 2.28 -20.32 -21.19
CA ASP A 210 3.24 -19.66 -22.08
C ASP A 210 4.32 -18.92 -21.27
N VAL A 211 5.54 -18.90 -21.81
CA VAL A 211 6.64 -18.11 -21.26
C VAL A 211 6.95 -16.93 -22.20
N LEU A 212 7.09 -15.74 -21.62
CA LEU A 212 7.26 -14.46 -22.31
C LEU A 212 8.59 -13.83 -21.88
N GLU A 213 9.57 -13.83 -22.77
CA GLU A 213 10.84 -13.13 -22.58
C GLU A 213 10.75 -11.73 -23.18
N VAL A 214 10.93 -10.69 -22.35
CA VAL A 214 10.76 -9.30 -22.78
C VAL A 214 12.08 -8.73 -23.28
N LEU A 215 12.17 -8.49 -24.58
CA LEU A 215 13.43 -8.13 -25.24
C LEU A 215 13.69 -6.63 -25.24
N GLU A 216 12.70 -5.83 -25.65
CA GLU A 216 12.83 -4.39 -25.68
C GLU A 216 11.46 -3.71 -25.59
N ARG A 217 11.49 -2.47 -25.11
CA ARG A 217 10.34 -1.57 -25.16
C ARG A 217 10.25 -0.92 -26.55
N VAL A 218 9.05 -0.91 -27.13
CA VAL A 218 8.79 -0.41 -28.50
C VAL A 218 8.20 1.00 -28.50
N THR A 219 7.41 1.34 -27.48
CA THR A 219 6.80 2.69 -27.32
C THR A 219 7.32 3.38 -26.06
N GLU A 220 7.10 4.69 -25.96
CA GLU A 220 7.41 5.47 -24.74
C GLU A 220 6.22 6.36 -24.40
N ASN A 221 5.16 5.72 -23.99
CA ASN A 221 3.90 6.35 -23.67
C ASN A 221 3.94 6.98 -22.29
N ARG A 222 3.31 8.15 -22.14
CA ARG A 222 3.33 8.92 -20.89
C ARG A 222 2.16 8.64 -19.96
N ASN A 223 1.09 8.05 -20.47
CA ASN A 223 -0.20 7.92 -19.79
C ASN A 223 -0.97 6.67 -20.22
N GLU A 224 -0.29 5.73 -20.86
CA GLU A 224 -0.84 4.44 -21.26
C GLU A 224 0.27 3.38 -21.24
N LEU A 225 -0.10 2.11 -21.20
CA LEU A 225 0.87 1.02 -21.23
C LEU A 225 1.72 1.06 -22.50
N ASP A 226 2.99 0.71 -22.32
CA ASP A 226 3.91 0.55 -23.43
C ASP A 226 3.69 -0.79 -24.15
N SER A 227 4.07 -0.81 -25.42
CA SER A 227 4.19 -2.03 -26.21
C SER A 227 5.60 -2.57 -26.10
N TYR A 228 5.72 -3.89 -26.03
CA TYR A 228 6.98 -4.59 -25.85
C TYR A 228 7.21 -5.58 -26.98
N ARG A 229 8.46 -5.70 -27.44
CA ARG A 229 8.86 -6.83 -28.26
C ARG A 229 9.18 -7.97 -27.32
N ILE A 230 8.48 -9.08 -27.50
CA ILE A 230 8.66 -10.27 -26.70
C ILE A 230 9.05 -11.44 -27.58
N ARG A 231 9.70 -12.42 -26.95
CA ARG A 231 9.83 -13.76 -27.49
C ARG A 231 8.93 -14.68 -26.67
N ARG A 232 7.97 -15.33 -27.33
CA ARG A 232 7.00 -16.22 -26.71
C ARG A 232 7.39 -17.66 -26.95
N TYR A 233 7.48 -18.43 -25.87
CA TYR A 233 7.68 -19.87 -25.87
C TYR A 233 6.34 -20.52 -25.51
N LYS A 234 5.73 -21.16 -26.50
CA LYS A 234 4.50 -21.94 -26.31
C LYS A 234 4.88 -23.39 -26.06
N SER A 235 4.20 -24.04 -25.13
CA SER A 235 4.42 -25.46 -24.81
C SER A 235 4.26 -26.40 -26.01
N ASP A 236 3.47 -26.01 -27.01
CA ASP A 236 3.15 -26.81 -28.20
C ASP A 236 4.01 -26.52 -29.44
N VAL A 237 4.98 -25.59 -29.38
CA VAL A 237 5.73 -25.14 -30.57
C VAL A 237 7.25 -25.25 -30.34
N GLU A 238 7.93 -26.00 -31.20
CA GLU A 238 9.40 -26.24 -31.15
C GLU A 238 10.26 -24.98 -31.40
N SER A 239 9.67 -23.84 -31.78
CA SER A 239 10.43 -22.62 -32.06
C SER A 239 9.71 -21.41 -31.50
N PRO A 240 10.40 -20.58 -30.71
CA PRO A 240 9.79 -19.39 -30.14
C PRO A 240 9.44 -18.37 -31.23
N GLU A 241 8.31 -17.70 -31.06
CA GLU A 241 7.86 -16.64 -31.97
C GLU A 241 8.20 -15.27 -31.36
N THR A 242 8.79 -14.38 -32.16
CA THR A 242 8.98 -12.99 -31.77
C THR A 242 7.77 -12.18 -32.23
N GLU A 243 7.10 -11.52 -31.29
CA GLU A 243 5.93 -10.68 -31.56
C GLU A 243 6.00 -9.35 -30.81
N ILE A 244 5.11 -8.42 -31.18
CA ILE A 244 4.92 -7.17 -30.46
C ILE A 244 3.68 -7.33 -29.59
N LEU A 245 3.87 -7.34 -28.27
CA LEU A 245 2.80 -7.33 -27.29
C LEU A 245 2.38 -5.89 -27.04
N GLY A 246 1.27 -5.49 -27.64
CA GLY A 246 0.67 -4.17 -27.44
C GLY A 246 -0.25 -4.12 -26.22
N LYS A 247 -0.70 -2.91 -25.87
CA LYS A 247 -1.64 -2.64 -24.77
C LYS A 247 -2.84 -3.60 -24.76
N GLU A 248 -3.50 -3.80 -25.90
CA GLU A 248 -4.71 -4.66 -25.99
C GLU A 248 -4.46 -6.11 -25.57
N SER A 249 -3.23 -6.61 -25.74
CA SER A 249 -2.84 -7.97 -25.34
C SER A 249 -2.22 -8.02 -23.96
N LEU A 250 -1.58 -6.95 -23.50
CA LEU A 250 -0.95 -6.86 -22.18
C LEU A 250 -1.96 -6.58 -21.06
N MET A 251 -2.94 -5.70 -21.31
CA MET A 251 -3.97 -5.31 -20.34
C MET A 251 -4.68 -6.52 -19.72
N PRO A 252 -5.18 -7.50 -20.49
CA PRO A 252 -5.85 -8.67 -19.92
C PRO A 252 -4.94 -9.53 -19.04
N LEU A 253 -3.63 -9.59 -19.34
CA LEU A 253 -2.67 -10.41 -18.59
C LEU A 253 -2.37 -9.79 -17.22
N LEU A 254 -2.14 -8.48 -17.18
CA LEU A 254 -1.90 -7.74 -15.93
C LEU A 254 -3.18 -7.64 -15.08
N PHE A 255 -4.30 -7.34 -15.73
CA PHE A 255 -5.59 -7.22 -15.05
C PHE A 255 -6.02 -8.54 -14.38
N ARG A 256 -5.82 -9.68 -15.06
CA ARG A 256 -6.14 -11.00 -14.51
C ARG A 256 -5.10 -11.52 -13.52
N ARG A 257 -4.02 -10.77 -13.28
CA ARG A 257 -2.94 -11.17 -12.37
C ARG A 257 -2.39 -12.56 -12.75
N SER A 258 -2.22 -12.83 -14.05
CA SER A 258 -1.84 -14.18 -14.53
C SER A 258 -0.35 -14.36 -14.81
N LEU A 259 0.42 -13.26 -14.80
CA LEU A 259 1.85 -13.29 -15.09
C LEU A 259 2.67 -13.37 -13.81
N TYR A 260 3.61 -14.29 -13.75
CA TYR A 260 4.58 -14.43 -12.65
C TYR A 260 6.00 -14.30 -13.20
N ILE A 261 6.94 -13.86 -12.36
CA ILE A 261 8.36 -13.85 -12.75
C ILE A 261 8.84 -15.29 -12.89
N ASP A 262 9.45 -15.59 -14.02
CA ASP A 262 10.10 -16.86 -14.30
C ASP A 262 11.62 -16.65 -14.19
N GLU A 263 12.23 -17.17 -13.12
CA GLU A 263 13.68 -17.09 -12.91
C GLU A 263 14.46 -18.11 -13.75
N ASP A 264 13.76 -19.11 -14.31
CA ASP A 264 14.36 -20.08 -15.20
C ASP A 264 14.66 -19.40 -16.55
N GLU A 265 15.94 -19.39 -16.95
CA GLU A 265 16.32 -18.99 -18.32
C GLU A 265 15.57 -19.92 -19.29
N PRO A 266 14.78 -19.38 -20.24
CA PRO A 266 14.05 -20.22 -21.17
C PRO A 266 15.06 -21.05 -21.97
N GLU A 267 14.98 -22.38 -21.85
CA GLU A 267 15.85 -23.27 -22.61
C GLU A 267 15.59 -23.09 -24.12
N PRO A 268 16.64 -22.92 -24.94
CA PRO A 268 16.53 -22.59 -26.36
C PRO A 268 16.07 -23.76 -27.24
#